data_AF-A0A962PQY5-F1
#
_entry.id   AF-A0A962PQY5-F1
#
_cell.length_a   1.000
_cell.length_b   1.000
_cell.length_c   1.000
_cell.angle_alpha   90.00
_cell.angle_beta   90.00
_cell.angle_gamma   90.00
#
_symmetry.space_group_name_H-M   'P 1'
#
loop_
_entity.id
_entity.type
_entity.pdbx_description
1 polymer ?
#
loop_
_entity_poly.entity_id
_entity_poly.type
_entity_poly.pdbx_seq_one_letter_code
_entity_poly.pdbx_strand_id
1 'polypeptide(L)'
;AMNGGVLADGTHVLPDGWMQASTTPSKGYDGYGYLWWLGPGDTYRASGIFGQLIFVDPADKLVIAMHSNADSASGGEYGKHEGPLIEAIRNAVADVEF
;
A
#
# COMPACT_ATOMS: atom_id res chain seq x y z
N ALA A 1 -5.54 -3.92 7.14
CA ALA A 1 -4.29 -4.25 6.44
C ALA A 1 -3.40 -5.10 7.35
N MET A 2 -2.58 -4.50 8.22
CA MET A 2 -1.59 -5.23 9.02
C MET A 2 -2.16 -6.24 10.03
N ASN A 3 -3.28 -5.91 10.67
CA ASN A 3 -3.89 -6.78 11.68
C ASN A 3 -5.07 -7.60 11.13
N GLY A 4 -5.03 -7.98 9.84
CA GLY A 4 -6.06 -8.84 9.23
C GLY A 4 -7.48 -8.26 9.16
N GLY A 5 -7.68 -6.97 9.49
CA GLY A 5 -9.02 -6.37 9.58
C GLY A 5 -9.60 -6.33 11.00
N VAL A 6 -8.76 -6.52 12.02
CA VAL A 6 -9.14 -6.39 13.43
C VAL A 6 -8.65 -5.05 13.99
N LEU A 7 -9.57 -4.28 14.58
CA LEU A 7 -9.29 -3.00 15.22
C LEU A 7 -8.57 -3.20 16.57
N ALA A 8 -8.04 -2.12 17.14
CA ALA A 8 -7.31 -2.15 18.41
C ALA A 8 -8.17 -2.63 19.60
N ASP A 9 -9.50 -2.48 19.52
CA ASP A 9 -10.45 -2.96 20.52
C ASP A 9 -10.88 -4.42 20.32
N GLY A 10 -10.29 -5.12 19.33
CA GLY A 10 -10.62 -6.50 18.99
C GLY A 10 -11.80 -6.66 18.03
N THR A 11 -12.44 -5.57 17.58
CA THR A 11 -13.54 -5.65 16.63
C THR A 11 -13.06 -6.12 15.25
N HIS A 12 -13.66 -7.17 14.72
CA HIS A 12 -13.45 -7.62 13.34
C HIS A 12 -14.31 -6.76 12.39
N VAL A 13 -13.68 -5.98 11.52
CA VAL A 13 -14.38 -5.15 10.51
C VAL A 13 -14.32 -5.74 9.11
N LEU A 14 -13.58 -6.84 8.92
CA LEU A 14 -13.52 -7.60 7.68
C LEU A 14 -13.87 -9.07 7.94
N PRO A 15 -14.42 -9.80 6.95
CA PRO A 15 -14.53 -11.25 7.02
C PRO A 15 -13.16 -11.92 7.19
N ASP A 16 -13.15 -13.09 7.84
CA ASP A 16 -11.94 -13.88 8.00
C ASP A 16 -11.29 -14.20 6.64
N GLY A 17 -9.97 -14.03 6.56
CA GLY A 17 -9.19 -14.26 5.33
C GLY A 17 -9.37 -13.19 4.24
N TRP A 18 -10.22 -12.17 4.43
CA TRP A 18 -10.47 -11.15 3.41
C TRP A 18 -9.20 -10.43 2.95
N MET A 19 -8.33 -10.04 3.88
CA MET A 19 -7.09 -9.34 3.53
C MET A 19 -6.20 -10.19 2.61
N GLN A 20 -6.05 -11.49 2.91
CA GLN A 20 -5.29 -12.42 2.09
C GLN A 20 -5.91 -12.56 0.70
N ALA A 21 -7.23 -12.74 0.61
CA ALA A 21 -7.92 -12.81 -0.67
C ALA A 21 -7.77 -11.52 -1.48
N SER A 22 -7.86 -10.35 -0.82
CA SER A 22 -7.77 -9.04 -1.48
C SER A 22 -6.37 -8.68 -1.99
N THR A 23 -5.34 -9.34 -1.48
CA THR A 23 -3.94 -9.13 -1.88
C THR A 23 -3.38 -10.30 -2.67
N THR A 24 -4.23 -11.27 -3.02
CA THR A 24 -3.91 -12.37 -3.93
C THR A 24 -4.10 -11.91 -5.37
N PRO A 25 -3.18 -12.27 -6.30
CA PRO A 25 -3.31 -12.00 -7.72
C PRO A 25 -4.67 -12.38 -8.31
N SER A 26 -5.25 -11.49 -9.10
CA SER A 26 -6.46 -11.73 -9.87
C SER A 26 -6.17 -12.58 -11.11
N LYS A 27 -7.16 -13.34 -11.59
CA LYS A 27 -7.00 -14.16 -12.81
C LYS A 27 -6.69 -13.34 -14.07
N GLY A 28 -7.10 -12.08 -14.11
CA GLY A 28 -6.96 -11.23 -15.30
C GLY A 28 -5.61 -10.50 -15.37
N TYR A 29 -4.96 -10.30 -14.22
CA TYR A 29 -3.68 -9.63 -14.13
C TYR A 29 -3.02 -9.91 -12.78
N ASP A 30 -1.78 -10.41 -12.83
CA ASP A 30 -1.08 -10.86 -11.63
C ASP A 30 -0.63 -9.70 -10.73
N GLY A 31 -0.50 -8.50 -11.29
CA GLY A 31 -0.12 -7.29 -10.54
C GLY A 31 -1.29 -6.60 -9.83
N TYR A 32 -2.44 -7.26 -9.70
CA TYR A 32 -3.63 -6.66 -9.10
C TYR A 32 -4.49 -7.70 -8.37
N GLY A 33 -4.90 -7.39 -7.14
CA GLY A 33 -5.80 -8.20 -6.32
C GLY A 33 -6.95 -7.33 -5.81
N TYR A 34 -8.20 -7.71 -6.08
CA TYR A 34 -9.40 -6.92 -5.79
C TYR A 34 -9.30 -5.42 -6.13
N LEU A 35 -8.92 -4.56 -5.18
CA LEU A 35 -8.81 -3.11 -5.33
C LEU A 35 -7.37 -2.60 -5.10
N TRP A 36 -6.40 -3.50 -5.13
CA TRP A 36 -4.99 -3.25 -4.80
C TRP A 36 -4.08 -3.56 -5.98
N TRP A 37 -3.15 -2.65 -6.26
CA TRP A 37 -1.96 -2.93 -7.06
C TRP A 37 -0.97 -3.71 -6.22
N LEU A 38 -0.50 -4.84 -6.73
CA LEU A 38 0.46 -5.72 -6.05
C LEU A 38 1.88 -5.36 -6.48
N GLY A 39 2.78 -5.26 -5.51
CA GLY A 39 4.19 -4.93 -5.71
C GLY A 39 5.11 -6.12 -5.44
N PRO A 40 6.44 -5.92 -5.48
CA PRO A 40 7.41 -6.93 -5.09
C PRO A 40 7.21 -7.38 -3.63
N GLY A 41 7.55 -8.64 -3.34
CA GLY A 41 7.33 -9.24 -2.03
C GLY A 41 5.84 -9.37 -1.72
N ASP A 42 5.44 -8.96 -0.53
CA ASP A 42 4.04 -8.89 -0.08
C ASP A 42 3.53 -7.44 0.00
N THR A 43 4.20 -6.51 -0.68
CA THR A 43 3.78 -5.10 -0.73
C THR A 43 2.56 -4.92 -1.63
N TYR A 44 1.70 -3.97 -1.25
CA TYR A 44 0.51 -3.63 -2.05
C TYR A 44 0.10 -2.18 -1.84
N ARG A 45 -0.59 -1.61 -2.82
CA ARG A 45 -0.99 -0.20 -2.80
C ARG A 45 -2.31 0.11 -3.48
N ALA A 46 -3.00 1.11 -2.97
CA ALA A 46 -4.11 1.77 -3.65
C ALA A 46 -3.59 3.12 -4.16
N SER A 47 -3.73 3.37 -5.46
CA SER A 47 -3.21 4.58 -6.12
C SER A 47 -4.36 5.36 -6.73
N GLY A 48 -4.36 6.67 -6.48
CA GLY A 48 -5.32 7.61 -7.03
C GLY A 48 -4.62 8.71 -7.83
N ILE A 49 -5.36 9.31 -8.76
CA ILE A 49 -4.87 10.43 -9.56
C ILE A 49 -4.47 11.63 -8.70
N PHE A 50 -3.60 12.47 -9.21
CA PHE A 50 -3.06 13.65 -8.50
C PHE A 50 -2.22 13.31 -7.24
N GLY A 51 -1.67 12.09 -7.18
CA GLY A 51 -0.68 11.70 -6.16
C GLY A 51 -1.26 11.10 -4.88
N GLN A 52 -2.47 10.52 -4.92
CA GLN A 52 -3.03 9.84 -3.76
C GLN A 52 -2.42 8.44 -3.65
N LEU A 53 -2.01 8.05 -2.44
CA LEU A 53 -1.46 6.72 -2.21
C LEU A 53 -1.81 6.19 -0.82
N ILE A 54 -2.18 4.92 -0.78
CA ILE A 54 -1.98 4.08 0.40
C ILE A 54 -1.01 2.98 -0.02
N PHE A 55 0.16 2.94 0.59
CA PHE A 55 1.16 1.88 0.39
C PHE A 55 1.34 1.09 1.68
N VAL A 56 1.43 -0.22 1.55
CA VAL A 56 1.56 -1.14 2.67
C VAL A 56 2.72 -2.09 2.41
N ASP A 57 3.62 -2.19 3.38
CA ASP A 57 4.73 -3.14 3.42
C ASP A 57 4.64 -3.95 4.73
N PRO A 58 4.06 -5.16 4.68
CA PRO A 58 3.88 -5.98 5.88
C PRO A 58 5.20 -6.43 6.51
N ALA A 59 6.26 -6.63 5.71
CA ALA A 59 7.57 -7.07 6.21
C ALA A 59 8.17 -6.03 7.18
N ASP A 60 8.03 -4.75 6.84
CA ASP A 60 8.54 -3.63 7.65
C ASP A 60 7.48 -3.05 8.62
N LYS A 61 6.32 -3.70 8.77
CA LYS A 61 5.16 -3.18 9.53
C LYS A 61 4.79 -1.74 9.16
N LEU A 62 4.98 -1.35 7.89
CA LEU A 62 4.88 0.03 7.41
C LEU A 62 3.60 0.30 6.62
N VAL A 63 2.94 1.42 6.93
CA VAL A 63 1.88 2.00 6.11
C VAL A 63 2.25 3.45 5.78
N ILE A 64 2.25 3.79 4.49
CA ILE A 64 2.42 5.17 4.01
C ILE A 64 1.10 5.64 3.43
N ALA A 65 0.57 6.75 3.97
CA ALA A 65 -0.60 7.43 3.43
C ALA A 65 -0.19 8.79 2.89
N MET A 66 -0.45 9.04 1.60
CA MET A 66 -0.19 10.31 0.95
C MET A 66 -1.48 10.90 0.39
N HIS A 67 -1.72 12.16 0.75
CA HIS A 67 -2.74 13.01 0.15
C HIS A 67 -2.04 14.12 -0.60
N SER A 68 -2.46 14.40 -1.82
CA SER A 68 -1.78 15.37 -2.68
C SER A 68 -2.72 16.01 -3.69
N ASN A 69 -2.20 17.02 -4.37
CA ASN A 69 -2.90 17.71 -5.45
C ASN A 69 -1.89 18.06 -6.54
N ALA A 70 -1.24 17.03 -7.11
CA ALA A 70 -0.26 17.22 -8.17
C ALA A 70 -0.85 17.95 -9.38
N ASP A 71 -0.02 18.68 -10.14
CA ASP A 71 -0.48 19.47 -11.29
C ASP A 71 -1.06 18.60 -12.43
N SER A 72 -0.72 17.32 -12.46
CA SER A 72 -1.18 16.34 -13.44
C SER A 72 -1.85 15.13 -12.78
N ALA A 73 -2.90 14.61 -13.42
CA ALA A 73 -3.63 13.44 -12.92
C ALA A 73 -2.74 12.20 -12.76
N SER A 74 -1.73 12.04 -13.62
CA SER A 74 -0.71 10.99 -13.52
C SER A 74 0.63 11.51 -14.06
N GLY A 75 1.75 10.94 -13.57
CA GLY A 75 3.09 11.34 -13.99
C GLY A 75 3.50 12.74 -13.50
N GLY A 76 4.15 13.51 -14.39
CA GLY A 76 4.69 14.84 -14.07
C GLY A 76 5.91 14.79 -13.14
N GLU A 77 6.34 15.96 -12.65
CA GLU A 77 7.44 16.03 -11.67
C GLU A 77 7.07 15.30 -10.37
N TYR A 78 5.83 15.45 -9.89
CA TYR A 78 5.37 14.74 -8.70
C TYR A 78 5.51 13.21 -8.84
N GLY A 79 5.01 12.64 -9.93
CA GLY A 79 5.06 11.20 -10.17
C GLY A 79 6.49 10.64 -10.29
N LYS A 80 7.46 11.46 -10.71
CA LYS A 80 8.90 11.05 -10.72
C LYS A 80 9.45 10.87 -9.30
N HIS A 81 8.89 11.56 -8.30
CA HIS A 81 9.37 11.54 -6.93
C HIS A 81 8.59 10.60 -6.01
N GLU A 82 7.38 10.16 -6.38
CA GLU A 82 6.55 9.27 -5.54
C GLU A 82 7.27 7.96 -5.17
N GLY A 83 7.79 7.23 -6.18
CA GLY A 83 8.54 5.99 -5.96
C GLY A 83 9.80 6.19 -5.12
N PRO A 84 10.71 7.11 -5.48
CA PRO A 84 11.89 7.43 -4.67
C PRO A 84 11.59 7.83 -3.23
N LEU A 85 10.49 8.55 -2.98
CA LEU A 85 10.06 8.90 -1.62
C LEU A 85 9.65 7.66 -0.83
N ILE A 86 8.85 6.76 -1.41
CA ILE A 86 8.46 5.50 -0.76
C ILE A 86 9.70 4.70 -0.37
N GLU A 87 10.66 4.52 -1.28
CA GLU A 87 11.90 3.78 -1.01
C GLU A 87 12.77 4.47 0.05
N ALA A 88 12.85 5.79 0.04
CA ALA A 88 13.57 6.54 1.08
C ALA A 88 12.94 6.32 2.47
N ILE A 89 11.61 6.30 2.58
CA ILE A 89 10.90 6.03 3.83
C ILE A 89 11.15 4.59 4.27
N ARG A 90 11.02 3.60 3.37
CA ARG A 90 11.28 2.18 3.67
C ARG A 90 12.69 1.98 4.23
N ASN A 91 13.70 2.53 3.57
CA ASN A 91 15.09 2.44 4.02
C ASN A 91 15.32 3.12 5.38
N ALA A 92 14.59 4.21 5.69
CA ALA A 92 14.74 4.91 6.95
C ALA A 92 14.13 4.16 8.15
N VAL A 93 13.20 3.23 7.92
CA VAL A 93 12.53 2.47 8.98
C VAL A 93 13.03 1.02 9.11
N ALA A 94 13.83 0.54 8.16
CA ALA A 94 14.34 -0.84 8.13
C ALA A 94 15.14 -1.25 9.39
N ASP A 95 15.75 -0.27 10.09
CA ASP A 95 16.54 -0.51 11.31
C ASP A 95 15.76 -0.23 12.62
N VAL A 96 14.45 0.02 12.55
CA VAL A 96 13.62 0.33 13.73
C VAL A 96 12.95 -0.94 14.25
N GLU A 97 13.34 -1.40 15.44
CA GLU A 97 12.65 -2.50 16.13
C GLU A 97 11.34 -2.02 16.77
N PHE A 98 10.24 -2.73 16.48
CA PHE A 98 8.88 -2.50 17.02
C PHE A 98 8.34 -3.71 17.77
#